data_AF-A0A952Q7G3-F1
#
_entry.id   AF-A0A952Q7G3-F1
#
_cell.length_a   1.000
_cell.length_b   1.000
_cell.length_c   1.000
_cell.angle_alpha   90.00
_cell.angle_beta   90.00
_cell.angle_gamma   90.00
#
_symmetry.space_group_name_H-M   'P 1'
#
loop_
_entity.id
_entity.type
_entity.pdbx_description
1 polymer ?
#
loop_
_entity_poly.entity_id
_entity_poly.type
_entity_poly.pdbx_seq_one_letter_code
_entity_poly.pdbx_strand_id
1 'polypeptide(L)'
;MATGDKAAAAGMDVVPGTADLRQSYDEHNKSRDYLAEHMTDGTHDAAAIASGTLDVARIPDLPASKITGLSTAADGVTSNAYARSATGSGWRGMWMNAQLQIMYNSSTRRHKEVIKAAELDIETFLALQPVTYHRKGQPAGTRELGLIAEDAVGVPHLVGWDVDRDPETNEPTSAEAVPQVVRYDQVMAVYLLEVARRQQARLDELEARLEQLAKGA
;
A
#
# COMPACT_ATOMS: atom_id res chain seq x y z
N MET A 1 55.51 -27.04 3.51
CA MET A 1 55.20 -25.69 3.04
C MET A 1 56.33 -24.80 3.49
N ALA A 2 56.80 -23.88 2.64
CA ALA A 2 57.85 -22.96 3.05
C ALA A 2 57.23 -21.90 3.96
N THR A 3 58.02 -21.43 4.92
CA THR A 3 57.58 -20.43 5.88
C THR A 3 57.36 -19.08 5.19
N GLY A 4 56.15 -18.55 5.24
CA GLY A 4 55.74 -17.30 4.60
C GLY A 4 54.86 -17.47 3.35
N ASP A 5 54.61 -18.71 2.90
CA ASP A 5 53.82 -18.95 1.68
C ASP A 5 52.36 -18.49 1.83
N LYS A 6 51.74 -18.72 3.01
CA LYS A 6 50.35 -18.31 3.26
C LYS A 6 50.24 -16.80 3.44
N ALA A 7 51.21 -16.21 4.14
CA ALA A 7 51.34 -14.76 4.29
C ALA A 7 51.43 -14.07 2.92
N ALA A 8 52.34 -14.54 2.05
CA ALA A 8 52.50 -14.00 0.71
C ALA A 8 51.23 -14.15 -0.14
N ALA A 9 50.56 -15.32 -0.07
CA ALA A 9 49.31 -15.56 -0.79
C ALA A 9 48.15 -14.66 -0.32
N ALA A 10 48.12 -14.30 0.96
CA ALA A 10 47.17 -13.35 1.53
C ALA A 10 47.55 -11.87 1.29
N GLY A 11 48.64 -11.61 0.56
CA GLY A 11 49.14 -10.26 0.28
C GLY A 11 49.83 -9.60 1.48
N MET A 12 50.22 -10.36 2.49
CA MET A 12 51.03 -9.87 3.60
C MET A 12 52.51 -9.87 3.22
N ASP A 13 53.27 -8.91 3.73
CA ASP A 13 54.71 -8.89 3.55
C ASP A 13 55.36 -10.14 4.17
N VAL A 14 56.46 -10.63 3.58
CA VAL A 14 57.30 -11.69 4.15
C VAL A 14 58.70 -11.16 4.41
N VAL A 15 59.37 -11.67 5.46
CA VAL A 15 60.75 -11.27 5.77
C VAL A 15 61.71 -12.18 4.99
N PRO A 16 62.55 -11.63 4.09
CA PRO A 16 63.58 -12.43 3.41
C PRO A 16 64.66 -12.87 4.40
N GLY A 17 65.16 -14.10 4.28
CA GLY A 17 66.23 -14.60 5.16
C GLY A 17 67.53 -13.81 5.08
N THR A 18 67.76 -13.05 4.01
CA THR A 18 68.90 -12.15 3.82
C THR A 18 68.74 -10.78 4.51
N ALA A 19 67.53 -10.44 4.93
CA ALA A 19 67.21 -9.15 5.55
C ALA A 19 67.30 -9.19 7.09
N ASP A 20 67.33 -10.37 7.70
CA ASP A 20 67.38 -10.54 9.14
C ASP A 20 68.75 -11.00 9.64
N LEU A 21 69.49 -10.06 10.23
CA LEU A 21 70.82 -10.29 10.81
C LEU A 21 70.81 -11.25 12.03
N ARG A 22 69.65 -11.53 12.62
CA ARG A 22 69.49 -12.40 13.81
C ARG A 22 68.82 -13.74 13.50
N GLN A 23 68.54 -14.04 12.22
CA GLN A 23 67.96 -15.31 11.77
C GLN A 23 66.57 -15.66 12.38
N SER A 24 65.82 -14.66 12.85
CA SER A 24 64.44 -14.80 13.36
C SER A 24 63.36 -14.77 12.26
N TYR A 25 63.72 -14.59 10.99
CA TYR A 25 62.80 -14.49 9.85
C TYR A 25 61.82 -15.67 9.74
N ASP A 26 62.25 -16.87 10.15
CA ASP A 26 61.41 -18.06 10.15
C ASP A 26 60.23 -17.91 11.13
N GLU A 27 60.48 -17.48 12.37
CA GLU A 27 59.40 -17.26 13.36
C GLU A 27 58.48 -16.09 12.99
N HIS A 28 59.02 -15.04 12.37
CA HIS A 28 58.22 -13.93 11.83
C HIS A 28 57.27 -14.41 10.74
N ASN A 29 57.77 -15.20 9.79
CA ASN A 29 56.97 -15.69 8.68
C ASN A 29 55.96 -16.76 9.15
N LYS A 30 56.27 -17.59 10.15
CA LYS A 30 55.30 -18.50 10.80
C LYS A 30 54.13 -17.73 11.42
N SER A 31 54.44 -16.65 12.13
CA SER A 31 53.42 -15.82 12.77
C SER A 31 52.51 -15.14 11.73
N ARG A 32 53.09 -14.72 10.59
CA ARG A 32 52.33 -14.11 9.49
C ARG A 32 51.50 -15.15 8.75
N ASP A 33 52.00 -16.36 8.56
CA ASP A 33 51.22 -17.47 7.99
C ASP A 33 50.00 -17.80 8.87
N TYR A 34 50.18 -17.79 10.20
CA TYR A 34 49.07 -17.99 11.14
C TYR A 34 48.00 -16.89 11.03
N LEU A 35 48.41 -15.62 10.92
CA LEU A 35 47.47 -14.51 10.75
C LEU A 35 46.74 -14.59 9.40
N ALA A 36 47.46 -14.90 8.32
CA ALA A 36 46.89 -15.09 7.00
C ALA A 36 45.83 -16.19 6.98
N GLU A 37 46.12 -17.31 7.64
CA GLU A 37 45.19 -18.42 7.79
C GLU A 37 43.96 -18.00 8.60
N HIS A 38 44.15 -17.34 9.75
CA HIS A 38 43.04 -16.86 10.57
C HIS A 38 42.15 -15.84 9.84
N MET A 39 42.71 -15.00 8.95
CA MET A 39 41.94 -14.04 8.15
C MET A 39 41.14 -14.69 7.01
N THR A 40 41.51 -15.91 6.58
CA THR A 40 40.99 -16.53 5.35
C THR A 40 40.23 -17.83 5.59
N ASP A 41 40.38 -18.49 6.74
CA ASP A 41 39.70 -19.77 7.03
C ASP A 41 38.18 -19.63 7.27
N GLY A 42 37.68 -18.40 7.46
CA GLY A 42 36.26 -18.11 7.64
C GLY A 42 35.67 -18.53 8.99
N THR A 43 36.49 -18.84 9.99
CA THR A 43 36.06 -19.29 11.34
C THR A 43 35.73 -18.14 12.30
N HIS A 44 35.68 -16.89 11.81
CA HIS A 44 35.29 -15.75 12.63
C HIS A 44 33.86 -15.93 13.16
N ASP A 45 33.72 -15.87 14.48
CA ASP A 45 32.42 -15.80 15.11
C ASP A 45 31.69 -14.54 14.64
N ALA A 46 30.49 -14.71 14.08
CA ALA A 46 29.65 -13.61 13.65
C ALA A 46 29.34 -12.62 14.80
N ALA A 47 29.38 -13.08 16.05
CA ALA A 47 29.22 -12.22 17.23
C ALA A 47 30.32 -11.15 17.37
N ALA A 48 31.48 -11.32 16.71
CA ALA A 48 32.54 -10.33 16.69
C ALA A 48 32.24 -9.12 15.78
N ILE A 49 31.22 -9.21 14.91
CA ILE A 49 30.81 -8.14 14.01
C ILE A 49 29.86 -7.19 14.76
N ALA A 50 30.41 -6.19 15.45
CA ALA A 50 29.63 -5.22 16.23
C ALA A 50 29.27 -3.92 15.48
N SER A 51 29.87 -3.66 14.31
CA SER A 51 29.60 -2.47 13.48
C SER A 51 30.03 -2.66 12.02
N GLY A 52 29.62 -1.76 11.13
CA GLY A 52 29.94 -1.77 9.70
C GLY A 52 28.74 -2.13 8.81
N THR A 53 28.99 -2.26 7.50
CA THR A 53 27.99 -2.67 6.51
C THR A 53 28.37 -4.02 5.93
N LEU A 54 27.46 -4.98 5.97
CA LEU A 54 27.61 -6.24 5.23
C LEU A 54 27.29 -5.99 3.76
N ASP A 55 28.16 -6.44 2.87
CA ASP A 55 27.89 -6.43 1.43
C ASP A 55 26.67 -7.31 1.12
N VAL A 56 25.79 -6.84 0.23
CA VAL A 56 24.53 -7.52 -0.10
C VAL A 56 24.78 -8.93 -0.64
N ALA A 57 25.86 -9.15 -1.40
CA ALA A 57 26.19 -10.46 -1.94
C ALA A 57 26.63 -11.48 -0.87
N ARG A 58 26.91 -11.03 0.36
CA ARG A 58 27.23 -11.90 1.51
C ARG A 58 26.05 -12.16 2.44
N ILE A 59 24.91 -11.53 2.20
CA ILE A 59 23.68 -11.78 2.96
C ILE A 59 22.94 -12.93 2.25
N PRO A 60 22.84 -14.12 2.85
CA PRO A 60 22.15 -15.24 2.22
C PRO A 60 20.63 -15.02 2.18
N ASP A 61 19.95 -15.76 1.31
CA ASP A 61 18.49 -15.88 1.36
C ASP A 61 18.09 -16.50 2.70
N LEU A 62 17.39 -15.73 3.54
CA LEU A 62 16.93 -16.17 4.86
C LEU A 62 15.40 -16.25 4.87
N PRO A 63 14.80 -17.39 5.25
CA PRO A 63 13.36 -17.46 5.43
C PRO A 63 12.93 -16.56 6.59
N ALA A 64 11.78 -15.90 6.46
CA ALA A 64 11.23 -14.97 7.45
C ALA A 64 11.15 -15.56 8.87
N SER A 65 10.93 -16.88 9.00
CA SER A 65 10.89 -17.59 10.28
C SER A 65 12.21 -17.57 11.07
N LYS A 66 13.32 -17.18 10.43
CA LYS A 66 14.64 -17.07 11.05
C LYS A 66 14.97 -15.64 11.50
N ILE A 67 14.11 -14.67 11.22
CA ILE A 67 14.32 -13.26 11.57
C ILE A 67 13.41 -12.93 12.76
N THR A 68 13.98 -12.98 13.97
CA THR A 68 13.26 -12.64 15.19
C THR A 68 12.81 -11.18 15.18
N GLY A 69 11.55 -10.92 15.50
CA GLY A 69 10.98 -9.56 15.53
C GLY A 69 10.54 -9.02 14.16
N LEU A 70 10.74 -9.76 13.06
CA LEU A 70 10.20 -9.37 11.76
C LEU A 70 8.67 -9.30 11.77
N SER A 71 8.00 -10.24 12.45
CA SER A 71 6.56 -10.19 12.66
C SER A 71 6.14 -8.93 13.43
N THR A 72 6.89 -8.57 14.47
CA THR A 72 6.60 -7.37 15.28
C THR A 72 6.85 -6.07 14.54
N ALA A 73 7.87 -6.01 13.70
CA ALA A 73 8.10 -4.86 12.80
C ALA A 73 7.05 -4.80 11.68
N ALA A 74 6.54 -5.96 11.26
CA ALA A 74 5.45 -6.10 10.31
C ALA A 74 4.05 -5.93 10.93
N ASP A 75 3.91 -5.73 12.24
CA ASP A 75 2.61 -5.59 12.95
C ASP A 75 1.80 -4.35 12.53
N GLY A 76 2.33 -3.49 11.66
CA GLY A 76 1.54 -2.50 10.91
C GLY A 76 0.66 -3.11 9.81
N VAL A 77 0.92 -4.37 9.43
CA VAL A 77 0.15 -5.17 8.47
C VAL A 77 -0.70 -6.13 9.28
N THR A 78 -1.97 -5.78 9.46
CA THR A 78 -2.91 -6.49 10.34
C THR A 78 -2.90 -8.01 10.12
N SER A 79 -2.92 -8.79 11.20
CA SER A 79 -2.90 -10.25 11.18
C SER A 79 -4.14 -10.92 10.56
N ASN A 80 -5.14 -10.16 10.07
CA ASN A 80 -6.36 -10.74 9.50
C ASN A 80 -7.08 -9.81 8.50
N ALA A 81 -6.35 -9.22 7.54
CA ALA A 81 -6.96 -8.43 6.46
C ALA A 81 -7.98 -9.23 5.61
N TYR A 82 -7.92 -10.56 5.66
CA TYR A 82 -8.78 -11.48 4.92
C TYR A 82 -9.87 -12.14 5.78
N ALA A 83 -10.14 -11.61 6.97
CA ALA A 83 -11.23 -12.11 7.81
C ALA A 83 -12.55 -12.06 7.03
N ARG A 84 -13.23 -13.20 6.92
CA ARG A 84 -14.55 -13.27 6.24
C ARG A 84 -15.65 -12.52 6.99
N SER A 85 -15.40 -12.18 8.25
CA SER A 85 -16.26 -11.38 9.10
C SER A 85 -15.43 -10.73 10.19
N ALA A 86 -15.79 -9.51 10.58
CA ALA A 86 -15.28 -8.87 11.78
C ALA A 86 -16.36 -8.92 12.86
N THR A 87 -15.97 -8.99 14.13
CA THR A 87 -16.87 -8.95 15.28
C THR A 87 -16.35 -7.91 16.26
N GLY A 88 -17.25 -7.10 16.83
CA GLY A 88 -16.88 -6.02 17.76
C GLY A 88 -17.67 -4.73 17.55
N SER A 89 -17.30 -3.69 18.29
CA SER A 89 -17.86 -2.34 18.19
C SER A 89 -16.84 -1.37 17.59
N GLY A 90 -17.31 -0.27 16.97
CA GLY A 90 -16.43 0.76 16.41
C GLY A 90 -16.10 0.61 14.92
N TRP A 91 -17.08 0.18 14.12
CA TRP A 91 -16.99 0.11 12.66
C TRP A 91 -16.56 1.43 12.04
N ARG A 92 -15.64 1.36 11.08
CA ARG A 92 -15.16 2.53 10.32
C ARG A 92 -15.26 2.25 8.84
N GLY A 93 -15.71 3.25 8.08
CA GLY A 93 -15.62 3.20 6.61
C GLY A 93 -14.14 3.23 6.20
N MET A 94 -13.72 2.26 5.39
CA MET A 94 -12.35 2.12 4.91
C MET A 94 -12.17 2.86 3.59
N TRP A 95 -11.06 3.58 3.46
CA TRP A 95 -10.67 4.33 2.27
C TRP A 95 -9.25 3.94 1.88
N MET A 96 -8.97 3.92 0.58
CA MET A 96 -7.62 3.75 0.06
C MET A 96 -7.18 5.05 -0.61
N ASN A 97 -5.97 5.53 -0.31
CA ASN A 97 -5.40 6.68 -1.01
C ASN A 97 -4.65 6.26 -2.28
N ALA A 98 -4.18 7.24 -3.05
CA ALA A 98 -3.42 7.01 -4.28
C ALA A 98 -2.08 6.27 -4.05
N GLN A 99 -1.59 6.20 -2.81
CA GLN A 99 -0.39 5.46 -2.41
C GLN A 99 -0.70 4.02 -1.95
N LEU A 100 -1.91 3.52 -2.20
CA LEU A 100 -2.37 2.18 -1.81
C LEU A 100 -2.39 1.95 -0.29
N GLN A 101 -2.47 3.02 0.49
CA GLN A 101 -2.58 2.93 1.95
C GLN A 101 -4.06 2.84 2.34
N ILE A 102 -4.40 1.80 3.10
CA ILE A 102 -5.73 1.62 3.68
C ILE A 102 -5.84 2.46 4.94
N MET A 103 -6.85 3.32 4.99
CA MET A 103 -7.15 4.25 6.08
C MET A 103 -8.64 4.20 6.42
N TYR A 104 -9.06 4.93 7.45
CA TYR A 104 -10.48 5.14 7.72
C TYR A 104 -10.92 6.57 7.37
N ASN A 105 -12.16 6.72 6.92
CA ASN A 105 -12.72 8.03 6.59
C ASN A 105 -13.25 8.73 7.85
N SER A 106 -12.54 9.79 8.28
CA SER A 106 -12.95 10.60 9.43
C SER A 106 -13.92 11.70 9.01
N SER A 107 -15.17 11.63 9.47
CA SER A 107 -16.17 12.67 9.22
C SER A 107 -16.40 13.61 10.41
N THR A 108 -15.32 14.07 11.07
CA THR A 108 -15.42 15.06 12.16
C THR A 108 -15.11 16.46 11.67
N ARG A 109 -15.83 17.46 12.21
CA ARG A 109 -15.56 18.89 11.96
C ARG A 109 -14.13 19.29 12.33
N ARG A 110 -13.47 18.58 13.25
CA ARG A 110 -12.07 18.87 13.64
C ARG A 110 -11.06 18.65 12.50
N HIS A 111 -11.40 17.81 11.52
CA HIS A 111 -10.54 17.47 10.38
C HIS A 111 -11.09 18.03 9.06
N LYS A 112 -12.06 18.96 9.12
CA LYS A 112 -12.72 19.53 7.95
C LYS A 112 -12.77 21.05 8.09
N GLU A 113 -12.39 21.74 7.02
CA GLU A 113 -12.44 23.20 6.92
C GLU A 113 -13.40 23.63 5.82
N VAL A 114 -13.79 24.91 5.81
CA VAL A 114 -14.62 25.52 4.75
C VAL A 114 -15.92 24.73 4.47
N ILE A 115 -16.62 24.32 5.53
CA ILE A 115 -17.86 23.54 5.42
C ILE A 115 -19.01 24.45 4.95
N LYS A 116 -19.54 24.18 3.76
CA LYS A 116 -20.66 24.90 3.14
C LYS A 116 -21.74 23.92 2.67
N ALA A 117 -22.95 24.42 2.43
CA ALA A 117 -23.98 23.63 1.77
C ALA A 117 -23.52 23.25 0.35
N ALA A 118 -23.75 22.00 -0.05
CA ALA A 118 -23.40 21.52 -1.38
C ALA A 118 -24.49 21.87 -2.38
N GLU A 119 -24.08 22.41 -3.53
CA GLU A 119 -24.95 22.54 -4.70
C GLU A 119 -24.90 21.22 -5.47
N LEU A 120 -26.03 20.51 -5.48
CA LEU A 120 -26.13 19.20 -6.12
C LEU A 120 -27.06 19.30 -7.33
N ASP A 121 -26.58 18.79 -8.45
CA ASP A 121 -27.38 18.59 -9.65
C ASP A 121 -28.19 17.29 -9.52
N ILE A 122 -29.38 17.44 -8.97
CA ILE A 122 -30.29 16.34 -8.72
C ILE A 122 -30.94 15.81 -10.01
N GLU A 123 -31.11 16.65 -11.03
CA GLU A 123 -31.76 16.25 -12.26
C GLU A 123 -30.87 15.30 -13.04
N THR A 124 -29.60 15.65 -13.24
CA THR A 124 -28.62 14.78 -13.89
C THR A 124 -28.41 13.49 -13.11
N PHE A 125 -28.42 13.54 -11.77
CA PHE A 125 -28.33 12.35 -10.92
C PHE A 125 -29.52 11.40 -11.10
N LEU A 126 -30.75 11.92 -11.13
CA LEU A 126 -31.96 11.10 -11.30
C LEU A 126 -32.10 10.55 -12.74
N ALA A 127 -31.41 11.14 -13.71
CA ALA A 127 -31.38 10.67 -15.09
C ALA A 127 -30.44 9.46 -15.31
N LEU A 128 -29.59 9.14 -14.33
CA LEU A 128 -28.68 7.99 -14.42
C LEU A 128 -29.47 6.67 -14.53
N GLN A 129 -29.03 5.79 -15.42
CA GLN A 129 -29.68 4.51 -15.68
C GLN A 129 -28.90 3.35 -15.03
N PRO A 130 -29.51 2.62 -14.09
CA PRO A 130 -28.96 1.35 -13.62
C PRO A 130 -28.90 0.33 -14.74
N VAL A 131 -27.76 -0.34 -14.88
CA VAL A 131 -27.51 -1.38 -15.87
C VAL A 131 -27.15 -2.69 -15.18
N THR A 132 -27.35 -3.80 -15.89
CA THR A 132 -26.74 -5.08 -15.49
C THR A 132 -25.64 -5.44 -16.47
N TYR A 133 -24.48 -5.82 -15.94
CA TYR A 133 -23.31 -6.10 -16.74
C TYR A 133 -22.62 -7.39 -16.29
N HIS A 134 -21.72 -7.88 -17.13
CA HIS A 134 -20.85 -9.00 -16.85
C HIS A 134 -19.40 -8.52 -16.98
N ARG A 135 -18.56 -8.76 -15.97
CA ARG A 135 -17.15 -8.34 -16.02
C ARG A 135 -16.38 -9.18 -17.02
N LYS A 136 -15.47 -8.53 -17.75
CA LYS A 136 -14.53 -9.23 -18.64
C LYS A 136 -13.76 -10.30 -17.84
N GLY A 137 -13.63 -11.50 -18.40
CA GLY A 137 -12.88 -12.60 -17.78
C GLY A 137 -13.62 -13.40 -16.70
N GLN A 138 -14.87 -13.05 -16.36
CA GLN A 138 -15.67 -13.86 -15.43
C GLN A 138 -16.40 -15.01 -16.14
N PRO A 139 -16.75 -16.11 -15.44
CA PRO A 139 -17.55 -17.19 -16.02
C PRO A 139 -18.95 -16.72 -16.43
N ALA A 140 -19.47 -17.23 -17.55
CA ALA A 140 -20.81 -16.91 -18.01
C ALA A 140 -21.88 -17.21 -16.95
N GLY A 141 -22.81 -16.27 -16.75
CA GLY A 141 -23.96 -16.42 -15.83
C GLY A 141 -23.92 -15.51 -14.59
N THR A 142 -22.79 -14.89 -14.27
CA THR A 142 -22.72 -13.86 -13.22
C THR A 142 -23.06 -12.49 -13.80
N ARG A 143 -24.20 -11.91 -13.41
CA ARG A 143 -24.55 -10.52 -13.71
C ARG A 143 -24.44 -9.69 -12.45
N GLU A 144 -23.80 -8.54 -12.57
CA GLU A 144 -23.73 -7.51 -11.54
C GLU A 144 -24.70 -6.37 -11.90
N LEU A 145 -25.23 -5.69 -10.89
CA LEU A 145 -26.06 -4.49 -11.03
C LEU A 145 -25.24 -3.27 -10.65
N GLY A 146 -25.32 -2.20 -11.44
CA GLY A 146 -24.67 -0.94 -11.09
C GLY A 146 -24.86 0.16 -12.13
N LEU A 147 -24.01 1.16 -12.04
CA LEU A 147 -23.85 2.28 -12.96
C LEU A 147 -22.48 2.18 -13.64
N ILE A 148 -22.38 2.76 -14.83
CA ILE A 148 -21.12 2.92 -15.58
C ILE A 148 -20.51 4.28 -15.25
N ALA A 149 -19.21 4.33 -14.99
CA ALA A 149 -18.55 5.55 -14.50
C ALA A 149 -18.57 6.66 -15.57
N GLU A 150 -18.41 6.28 -16.83
CA GLU A 150 -18.43 7.15 -18.00
C GLU A 150 -19.81 7.81 -18.20
N ASP A 151 -20.89 7.06 -17.99
CA ASP A 151 -22.26 7.60 -18.06
C ASP A 151 -22.57 8.54 -16.90
N ALA A 152 -21.83 8.44 -15.80
CA ALA A 152 -22.00 9.24 -14.59
C ALA A 152 -21.14 10.50 -14.52
N VAL A 153 -20.30 10.77 -15.54
CA VAL A 153 -19.37 11.92 -15.58
C VAL A 153 -20.09 13.27 -15.38
N GLY A 154 -21.35 13.38 -15.83
CA GLY A 154 -22.17 14.58 -15.68
C GLY A 154 -22.58 14.88 -14.23
N VAL A 155 -22.38 13.97 -13.28
CA VAL A 155 -22.74 14.16 -11.87
C VAL A 155 -21.47 14.42 -11.03
N PRO A 156 -21.24 15.66 -10.59
CA PRO A 156 -20.06 16.01 -9.82
C PRO A 156 -19.91 15.13 -8.57
N HIS A 157 -18.66 14.78 -8.24
CA HIS A 157 -18.25 13.98 -7.09
C HIS A 157 -18.64 12.49 -7.11
N LEU A 158 -19.58 12.07 -7.94
CA LEU A 158 -20.04 10.68 -7.99
C LEU A 158 -18.99 9.75 -8.62
N VAL A 159 -18.23 10.26 -9.58
CA VAL A 159 -17.18 9.53 -10.29
C VAL A 159 -15.82 9.75 -9.59
N GLY A 160 -15.14 8.64 -9.31
CA GLY A 160 -13.72 8.64 -8.99
C GLY A 160 -12.89 8.48 -10.26
N TRP A 161 -11.85 9.30 -10.35
CA TRP A 161 -10.96 9.41 -11.49
C TRP A 161 -9.60 8.81 -11.11
N ASP A 162 -9.04 8.00 -12.00
CA ASP A 162 -7.68 7.47 -11.86
C ASP A 162 -7.09 7.24 -13.26
N VAL A 163 -5.78 7.03 -13.34
CA VAL A 163 -5.12 6.65 -14.59
C VAL A 163 -5.33 5.17 -14.87
N ASP A 164 -5.48 4.81 -16.14
CA ASP A 164 -5.38 3.40 -16.54
C ASP A 164 -3.99 2.85 -16.21
N ARG A 165 -3.94 1.60 -15.77
CA ARG A 165 -2.71 0.91 -15.37
C ARG A 165 -2.59 -0.42 -16.08
N ASP A 166 -1.35 -0.78 -16.40
CA ASP A 166 -1.03 -2.07 -16.98
C ASP A 166 -1.32 -3.16 -15.92
N PRO A 167 -2.07 -4.21 -16.27
CA PRO A 167 -2.53 -5.20 -15.29
C PRO A 167 -1.40 -6.09 -14.74
N GLU A 168 -0.24 -6.18 -15.41
CA GLU A 168 0.89 -7.01 -14.98
C GLU A 168 1.90 -6.21 -14.15
N THR A 169 2.18 -4.98 -14.56
CA THR A 169 3.22 -4.13 -13.97
C THR A 169 2.68 -3.07 -13.00
N ASN A 170 1.37 -2.79 -13.05
CA ASN A 170 0.69 -1.71 -12.31
C ASN A 170 1.21 -0.30 -12.64
N GLU A 171 1.98 -0.16 -13.71
CA GLU A 171 2.45 1.13 -14.20
C GLU A 171 1.33 1.86 -14.95
N PRO A 172 1.23 3.20 -14.84
CA PRO A 172 0.27 3.98 -15.62
C PRO A 172 0.48 3.79 -17.13
N THR A 173 -0.58 3.42 -17.86
CA THR A 173 -0.54 3.32 -19.33
C THR A 173 -0.71 4.69 -20.00
N SER A 174 -1.26 5.66 -19.27
CA SER A 174 -1.34 7.05 -19.69
C SER A 174 -1.25 7.99 -18.48
N ALA A 175 -0.96 9.27 -18.76
CA ALA A 175 -0.99 10.32 -17.74
C ALA A 175 -2.39 10.94 -17.55
N GLU A 176 -3.36 10.58 -18.40
CA GLU A 176 -4.70 11.15 -18.38
C GLU A 176 -5.58 10.36 -17.40
N ALA A 177 -6.24 11.08 -16.49
CA ALA A 177 -7.18 10.46 -15.57
C ALA A 177 -8.50 10.18 -16.29
N VAL A 178 -8.99 8.96 -16.18
CA VAL A 178 -10.25 8.49 -16.75
C VAL A 178 -11.25 8.13 -15.64
N PRO A 179 -12.57 8.11 -15.94
CA PRO A 179 -13.57 7.61 -15.01
C PRO A 179 -13.33 6.13 -14.69
N GLN A 180 -13.17 5.77 -13.41
CA GLN A 180 -12.86 4.38 -13.02
C GLN A 180 -13.88 3.79 -12.04
N VAL A 181 -14.46 4.61 -11.17
CA VAL A 181 -15.31 4.12 -10.09
C VAL A 181 -16.51 5.02 -9.85
N VAL A 182 -17.63 4.41 -9.51
CA VAL A 182 -18.82 5.09 -9.01
C VAL A 182 -18.84 5.00 -7.48
N ARG A 183 -18.94 6.14 -6.81
CA ARG A 183 -18.91 6.25 -5.33
C ARG A 183 -20.31 6.03 -4.73
N TYR A 184 -20.74 4.78 -4.70
CA TYR A 184 -22.06 4.37 -4.19
C TYR A 184 -22.26 4.62 -2.69
N ASP A 185 -21.24 4.34 -1.89
CA ASP A 185 -21.32 4.27 -0.44
C ASP A 185 -21.53 5.63 0.23
N GLN A 186 -20.84 6.67 -0.27
CA GLN A 186 -20.87 7.99 0.34
C GLN A 186 -21.61 9.01 -0.50
N VAL A 187 -21.26 9.10 -1.78
CA VAL A 187 -21.74 10.20 -2.62
C VAL A 187 -23.18 9.96 -3.02
N MET A 188 -23.50 8.76 -3.51
CA MET A 188 -24.88 8.41 -3.88
C MET A 188 -25.85 8.58 -2.70
N ALA A 189 -25.46 8.15 -1.50
CA ALA A 189 -26.28 8.31 -0.30
C ALA A 189 -26.56 9.78 0.04
N VAL A 190 -25.58 10.68 -0.14
CA VAL A 190 -25.74 12.12 0.09
C VAL A 190 -26.65 12.77 -0.96
N TYR A 191 -26.53 12.37 -2.24
CA TYR A 191 -27.46 12.80 -3.29
C TYR A 191 -28.90 12.36 -2.98
N LEU A 192 -29.09 11.10 -2.59
CA LEU A 192 -30.41 10.56 -2.24
C LEU A 192 -31.03 11.26 -1.02
N LEU A 193 -30.22 11.67 -0.04
CA LEU A 193 -30.70 12.48 1.08
C LEU A 193 -31.27 13.83 0.60
N GLU A 194 -30.58 14.51 -0.33
CA GLU A 194 -31.06 15.77 -0.89
C GLU A 194 -32.31 15.57 -1.77
N VAL A 195 -32.37 14.47 -2.56
CA VAL A 195 -33.59 14.07 -3.29
C VAL A 195 -34.76 13.92 -2.32
N ALA A 196 -34.59 13.16 -1.24
CA ALA A 196 -35.64 12.94 -0.25
C ALA A 196 -36.09 14.25 0.41
N ARG A 197 -35.14 15.14 0.74
CA ARG A 197 -35.45 16.46 1.32
C ARG A 197 -36.29 17.33 0.37
N ARG A 198 -35.92 17.37 -0.93
CA ARG A 198 -36.66 18.12 -1.95
C ARG A 198 -38.05 17.52 -2.20
N GLN A 199 -38.15 16.20 -2.21
CA GLN A 199 -39.43 15.51 -2.34
C GLN A 199 -40.36 15.79 -1.17
N GLN A 200 -39.86 15.73 0.07
CA GLN A 200 -40.65 16.06 1.26
C GLN A 200 -41.20 17.49 1.20
N ALA A 201 -40.35 18.46 0.87
CA ALA A 201 -40.78 19.87 0.75
C ALA A 201 -41.87 20.05 -0.32
N ARG A 202 -41.76 19.33 -1.45
CA ARG A 202 -42.79 19.36 -2.51
C ARG A 202 -44.09 18.70 -2.06
N LEU A 203 -44.03 17.61 -1.30
CA LEU A 203 -45.22 16.94 -0.76
C LEU A 203 -45.96 17.87 0.20
N ASP A 204 -45.24 18.49 1.15
CA ASP A 204 -45.81 19.42 2.12
C ASP A 204 -46.51 20.60 1.41
N GLU A 205 -45.90 21.13 0.35
CA GLU A 205 -46.49 22.19 -0.47
C GLU A 205 -47.77 21.73 -1.19
N LEU A 206 -47.75 20.53 -1.77
CA LEU A 206 -48.91 19.98 -2.46
C LEU A 206 -50.05 19.69 -1.50
N GLU A 207 -49.78 19.16 -0.32
CA GLU A 207 -50.77 18.92 0.74
C GLU A 207 -51.41 20.23 1.18
N ALA A 208 -50.62 21.28 1.43
CA ALA A 208 -51.14 22.60 1.79
C ALA A 208 -52.06 23.19 0.70
N ARG A 209 -51.69 23.02 -0.59
CA ARG A 209 -52.54 23.46 -1.72
C ARG A 209 -53.85 22.67 -1.79
N LEU A 210 -53.81 21.35 -1.57
CA LEU A 210 -55.00 20.52 -1.56
C LEU A 210 -55.95 20.90 -0.43
N GLU A 211 -55.44 21.19 0.77
CA GLU A 211 -56.26 21.67 1.89
C GLU A 211 -56.96 23.01 1.58
N GLN A 212 -56.26 23.93 0.91
CA GLN A 212 -56.84 25.22 0.52
C GLN A 212 -57.97 25.04 -0.50
N LEU A 213 -57.76 24.18 -1.50
CA LEU A 213 -58.79 23.85 -2.49
C LEU A 213 -59.99 23.16 -1.85
N ALA A 214 -59.76 22.26 -0.88
CA ALA A 214 -60.82 21.58 -0.15
C ALA A 214 -61.65 22.53 0.73
N LYS A 215 -61.07 23.63 1.23
CA LYS A 215 -61.78 24.65 2.01
C LYS A 215 -62.52 25.67 1.14
N GLY A 216 -62.17 25.78 -0.15
CA GLY A 216 -62.77 26.70 -1.10
C GLY A 216 -63.89 26.11 -1.96
N ALA A 217 -64.16 24.81 -1.84
CA ALA A 217 -65.27 24.09 -2.47
C ALA A 217 -66.43 23.87 -1.48
#